data_AF-A0A2V7F1A1-F1
#
_entry.id   AF-A0A2V7F1A1-F1
#
_cell.length_a   1.000
_cell.length_b   1.000
_cell.length_c   1.000
_cell.angle_alpha   90.00
_cell.angle_beta   90.00
_cell.angle_gamma   90.00
#
_symmetry.space_group_name_H-M   'P 1'
#
loop_
_entity.id
_entity.type
_entity.pdbx_description
1 polymer ?
#
loop_
_entity_poly.entity_id
_entity_poly.type
_entity_poly.pdbx_seq_one_letter_code
_entity_poly.pdbx_strand_id
1 'polypeptide(L)'
;MPTLFPGNVQEILDLGRYGFEMSRYSGLWVGFKIVTNVADEIGTAIVHPERLAIRVPEFTWEGKPWRATQNPMLLPPFGLELERELHYGRLEAAKAFAAAHPINRITMATPEAWLGIVAAGKTYYDLREALRELGLDDAALQRYGIRLLQIGLLWPMEPMIVREFARGLEEIFVVEEKRAFVEIFIRDVLYNQADRPRVVGKQDEQGRPLVPANGELDADRIALLLASRLEKKLDVASVTARVALVEALRERPAPLTLARQPFFCSGCPHNRSTVVPEGSMAGGGIGCHGMALAMPERHTVGTTHMGGEGVQWVGMAP
;
A
#
# COMPACT_ATOMS: atom_id res chain seq x y z
N MET A 1 12.43 5.39 6.99
CA MET A 1 12.93 5.19 5.61
C MET A 1 11.77 5.37 4.63
N PRO A 2 11.94 6.15 3.55
CA PRO A 2 10.96 6.24 2.48
C PRO A 2 10.43 4.88 2.04
N THR A 3 9.12 4.74 1.88
CA THR A 3 8.47 3.45 1.58
C THR A 3 7.53 3.59 0.40
N LEU A 4 7.89 2.96 -0.71
CA LEU A 4 7.09 2.89 -1.93
C LEU A 4 6.18 1.66 -1.90
N PHE A 5 5.00 1.76 -2.50
CA PHE A 5 4.02 0.67 -2.54
C PHE A 5 3.50 0.46 -3.97
N PRO A 6 4.16 -0.38 -4.79
CA PRO A 6 3.66 -0.75 -6.10
C PRO A 6 2.40 -1.63 -6.01
N GLY A 7 1.46 -1.43 -6.93
CA GLY A 7 0.24 -2.23 -7.01
C GLY A 7 0.17 -3.25 -8.14
N ASN A 8 1.14 -3.25 -9.06
CA ASN A 8 1.26 -4.24 -10.14
C ASN A 8 2.72 -4.34 -10.65
N VAL A 9 2.96 -5.25 -11.60
CA VAL A 9 4.28 -5.49 -12.21
C VAL A 9 4.91 -4.22 -12.83
N GLN A 10 4.13 -3.41 -13.54
CA GLN A 10 4.64 -2.17 -14.16
C GLN A 10 5.13 -1.18 -13.10
N GLU A 11 4.38 -1.04 -12.00
CA GLU A 11 4.74 -0.13 -10.91
C GLU A 11 5.94 -0.61 -10.10
N ILE A 12 6.18 -1.92 -10.02
CA ILE A 12 7.45 -2.42 -9.44
C ILE A 12 8.64 -1.84 -10.20
N LEU A 13 8.59 -1.85 -11.53
CA LEU A 13 9.67 -1.32 -12.38
C LEU A 13 9.75 0.22 -12.27
N ASP A 14 8.60 0.89 -12.36
CA ASP A 14 8.54 2.35 -12.37
C ASP A 14 8.96 2.95 -11.02
N LEU A 15 8.29 2.52 -9.95
CA LEU A 15 8.63 2.96 -8.60
C LEU A 15 10.01 2.45 -8.20
N GLY A 16 10.48 1.34 -8.76
CA GLY A 16 11.81 0.79 -8.44
C GLY A 16 12.89 1.74 -8.93
N ARG A 17 12.74 2.21 -10.17
CA ARG A 17 13.61 3.24 -10.73
C ARG A 17 13.52 4.55 -9.95
N TYR A 18 12.32 5.02 -9.61
CA TYR A 18 12.17 6.21 -8.76
C TYR A 18 12.80 6.04 -7.38
N GLY A 19 12.71 4.85 -6.78
CA GLY A 19 13.29 4.55 -5.46
C GLY A 19 14.81 4.66 -5.47
N PHE A 20 15.49 4.15 -6.51
CA PHE A 20 16.94 4.31 -6.66
C PHE A 20 17.34 5.78 -6.77
N GLU A 21 16.63 6.56 -7.59
CA GLU A 21 16.96 7.97 -7.81
C GLU A 21 16.61 8.84 -6.58
N MET A 22 15.49 8.55 -5.90
CA MET A 22 15.13 9.17 -4.64
C MET A 22 16.18 8.89 -3.56
N SER A 23 16.67 7.65 -3.49
CA SER A 23 17.71 7.26 -2.53
C SER A 23 19.00 8.05 -2.76
N ARG A 24 19.45 8.15 -4.01
CA ARG A 24 20.62 8.95 -4.39
C ARG A 24 20.45 10.43 -4.08
N TYR A 25 19.28 10.99 -4.39
CA TYR A 25 18.97 12.40 -4.19
C TYR A 25 18.88 12.77 -2.70
N SER A 26 18.11 12.00 -1.93
CA SER A 26 17.84 12.30 -0.51
C SER A 26 18.90 11.77 0.45
N GLY A 27 19.74 10.82 0.02
CA GLY A 27 20.66 10.10 0.90
C GLY A 27 19.96 9.14 1.88
N LEU A 28 18.70 8.79 1.64
CA LEU A 28 17.95 7.83 2.45
C LEU A 28 17.94 6.46 1.78
N TRP A 29 17.88 5.41 2.58
CA TRP A 29 17.43 4.11 2.06
C TRP A 29 15.97 4.21 1.68
N VAL A 30 15.57 3.52 0.61
CA VAL A 30 14.19 3.47 0.15
C VAL A 30 13.74 2.02 0.16
N GLY A 31 12.60 1.76 0.81
CA GLY A 31 12.01 0.44 0.94
C GLY A 31 10.79 0.26 0.05
N PHE A 32 10.47 -1.00 -0.22
CA PHE A 32 9.24 -1.42 -0.90
C PHE A 32 8.33 -2.14 0.09
N LYS A 33 7.07 -1.71 0.17
CA LYS A 33 6.00 -2.55 0.70
C LYS A 33 5.37 -3.24 -0.51
N ILE A 34 5.50 -4.56 -0.60
CA ILE A 34 4.90 -5.36 -1.67
C ILE A 34 4.02 -6.44 -1.06
N VAL A 35 2.89 -6.73 -1.68
CA VAL A 35 1.99 -7.83 -1.27
C VAL A 35 2.27 -9.05 -2.16
N THR A 36 2.08 -10.25 -1.62
CA THR A 36 2.37 -11.52 -2.32
C THR A 36 1.68 -11.59 -3.68
N ASN A 37 0.43 -11.15 -3.79
CA ASN A 37 -0.31 -11.16 -5.05
C ASN A 37 0.35 -10.34 -6.17
N VAL A 38 1.17 -9.34 -5.82
CA VAL A 38 1.91 -8.48 -6.76
C VAL A 38 3.35 -9.00 -6.93
N ALA A 39 3.95 -9.55 -5.88
CA ALA A 39 5.30 -10.12 -5.93
C ALA A 39 5.37 -11.40 -6.78
N ASP A 40 4.35 -12.24 -6.70
CA ASP A 40 4.24 -13.52 -7.41
C ASP A 40 3.38 -13.42 -8.68
N GLU A 41 2.99 -12.20 -9.07
CA GLU A 41 2.21 -11.93 -10.28
C GLU A 41 3.04 -12.19 -11.55
N ILE A 42 2.37 -12.60 -12.63
CA ILE A 42 2.90 -12.54 -13.99
C ILE A 42 2.08 -11.56 -14.82
N GLY A 43 2.78 -10.70 -15.57
CA GLY A 43 2.13 -9.71 -16.42
C GLY A 43 3.07 -9.20 -17.51
N THR A 44 2.52 -8.45 -18.46
CA THR A 44 3.32 -7.72 -19.45
C THR A 44 3.71 -6.36 -18.87
N ALA A 45 4.95 -5.95 -19.12
CA ALA A 45 5.43 -4.63 -18.76
C ALA A 45 6.06 -3.93 -19.97
N ILE A 46 5.92 -2.61 -20.01
CA ILE A 46 6.57 -1.74 -20.98
C ILE A 46 7.95 -1.39 -20.42
N VAL A 47 9.00 -1.80 -21.12
CA VAL A 47 10.40 -1.55 -20.75
C VAL A 47 11.05 -0.70 -21.82
N HIS A 48 11.43 0.53 -21.46
CA HIS A 48 12.18 1.42 -22.34
C HIS A 48 13.08 2.34 -21.49
N PRO A 49 14.33 2.64 -21.90
CA PRO A 49 15.23 3.50 -21.14
C PRO A 49 14.66 4.90 -20.87
N GLU A 50 13.90 5.44 -21.81
CA GLU A 50 13.33 6.79 -21.73
C GLU A 50 11.90 6.81 -21.17
N ARG A 51 11.40 5.66 -20.67
CA ARG A 51 10.02 5.57 -20.17
C ARG A 51 9.77 6.53 -19.00
N LEU A 52 10.79 6.75 -18.17
CA LEU A 52 10.71 7.62 -17.00
C LEU A 52 11.63 8.82 -17.18
N ALA A 53 11.03 10.01 -17.17
CA ALA A 53 11.78 11.25 -17.09
C ALA A 53 12.17 11.49 -15.62
N ILE A 54 13.45 11.26 -15.29
CA ILE A 54 13.99 11.57 -13.97
C ILE A 54 14.45 13.03 -13.96
N ARG A 55 13.96 13.79 -12.98
CA ARG A 55 14.30 15.20 -12.76
C ARG A 55 14.97 15.33 -11.41
N VAL A 56 15.99 16.18 -11.32
CA VAL A 56 16.59 16.55 -10.03
C VAL A 56 15.90 17.84 -9.59
N PRO A 57 15.03 17.81 -8.57
CA PRO A 57 14.35 19.03 -8.16
C PRO A 57 15.29 19.97 -7.42
N GLU A 58 15.03 21.26 -7.56
CA GLU A 58 15.63 22.28 -6.71
C GLU A 58 15.02 22.17 -5.32
N PHE A 59 15.88 21.97 -4.33
CA PHE A 59 15.52 22.00 -2.91
C PHE A 59 16.64 22.74 -2.19
N THR A 60 16.27 23.66 -1.30
CA THR A 60 17.22 24.47 -0.54
C THR A 60 17.08 24.13 0.93
N TRP A 61 18.20 23.83 1.57
CA TRP A 61 18.28 23.55 3.00
C TRP A 61 19.34 24.46 3.62
N GLU A 62 18.96 25.19 4.68
CA GLU A 62 19.81 26.17 5.35
C GLU A 62 20.45 27.22 4.40
N GLY A 63 19.67 27.68 3.42
CA GLY A 63 20.10 28.69 2.46
C GLY A 63 21.06 28.18 1.37
N LYS A 64 21.29 26.85 1.28
CA LYS A 64 22.15 26.24 0.25
C LYS A 64 21.37 25.22 -0.58
N PRO A 65 21.72 25.05 -1.87
CA PRO A 65 21.21 23.95 -2.68
C PRO A 65 21.46 22.60 -1.99
N TRP A 66 20.44 21.75 -2.00
CA TRP A 66 20.48 20.46 -1.34
C TRP A 66 21.56 19.56 -1.90
N ARG A 67 22.28 18.91 -1.00
CA ARG A 67 23.18 17.80 -1.29
C ARG A 67 23.23 16.91 -0.07
N ALA A 68 22.87 15.64 -0.24
CA ALA A 68 23.00 14.65 0.83
C ALA A 68 24.47 14.54 1.28
N THR A 69 24.70 14.56 2.59
CA THR A 69 26.04 14.35 3.15
C THR A 69 26.26 12.87 3.49
N GLN A 70 27.49 12.48 3.80
CA GLN A 70 27.79 11.19 4.41
C GLN A 70 28.83 11.44 5.49
N ASN A 71 28.56 11.00 6.71
CA ASN A 71 29.52 11.10 7.80
C ASN A 71 29.56 9.75 8.54
N PRO A 72 30.71 9.04 8.52
CA PRO A 72 30.84 7.77 9.22
C PRO A 72 30.96 7.92 10.74
N MET A 73 31.22 9.13 11.25
CA MET A 73 31.33 9.40 12.68
C MET A 73 29.94 9.62 13.29
N LEU A 74 29.40 8.59 13.93
CA LEU A 74 28.05 8.62 14.54
C LEU A 74 28.06 9.12 16.01
N LEU A 75 29.20 9.60 16.50
CA LEU A 75 29.33 10.17 17.84
C LEU A 75 29.01 11.68 17.85
N PRO A 76 28.59 12.25 18.98
CA PRO A 76 28.44 13.70 19.11
C PRO A 76 29.75 14.45 18.79
N PRO A 77 29.69 15.63 18.14
CA PRO A 77 28.48 16.34 17.71
C PRO A 77 27.87 15.81 16.38
N PHE A 78 28.64 15.06 15.60
CA PHE A 78 28.29 14.64 14.24
C PHE A 78 27.00 13.82 14.13
N GLY A 79 26.77 12.92 15.10
CA GLY A 79 25.52 12.13 15.15
C GLY A 79 24.27 13.01 15.28
N LEU A 80 24.34 14.10 16.07
CA LEU A 80 23.24 15.04 16.26
C LEU A 80 22.99 15.89 15.00
N GLU A 81 24.07 16.26 14.30
CA GLU A 81 23.96 16.96 13.01
C GLU A 81 23.33 16.07 11.93
N LEU A 82 23.71 14.79 11.87
CA LEU A 82 23.10 13.81 10.97
C LEU A 82 21.63 13.56 11.28
N GLU A 83 21.25 13.50 12.55
CA GLU A 83 19.84 13.39 12.97
C GLU A 83 19.04 14.63 12.51
N ARG A 84 19.59 15.82 12.72
CA ARG A 84 18.98 17.07 12.24
C ARG A 84 18.83 17.08 10.72
N GLU A 85 19.88 16.70 9.99
CA GLU A 85 19.83 16.57 8.53
C GLU A 85 18.82 15.51 8.11
N LEU A 86 18.72 14.38 8.82
CA LEU A 86 17.74 13.32 8.54
C LEU A 86 16.32 13.89 8.56
N HIS A 87 15.95 14.60 9.63
CA HIS A 87 14.59 15.10 9.81
C HIS A 87 14.24 16.30 8.92
N TYR A 88 15.13 17.30 8.84
CA TYR A 88 14.83 18.58 8.20
C TYR A 88 15.43 18.75 6.80
N GLY A 89 16.38 17.90 6.44
CA GLY A 89 17.02 17.89 5.12
C GLY A 89 16.55 16.72 4.28
N ARG A 90 16.92 15.49 4.66
CA ARG A 90 16.75 14.28 3.84
C ARG A 90 15.29 13.92 3.60
N LEU A 91 14.46 13.95 4.65
CA LEU A 91 13.03 13.65 4.48
C LEU A 91 12.31 14.68 3.63
N GLU A 92 12.67 15.96 3.77
CA GLU A 92 12.13 17.03 2.94
C GLU A 92 12.64 16.94 1.49
N ALA A 93 13.90 16.54 1.29
CA ALA A 93 14.42 16.22 -0.03
C ALA A 93 13.67 15.04 -0.68
N ALA A 94 13.37 13.99 0.08
CA ALA A 94 12.56 12.88 -0.45
C ALA A 94 11.14 13.33 -0.85
N LYS A 95 10.52 14.24 -0.09
CA LYS A 95 9.23 14.86 -0.46
C LYS A 95 9.36 15.72 -1.71
N ALA A 96 10.41 16.54 -1.83
CA ALA A 96 10.67 17.35 -3.02
C ALA A 96 10.89 16.48 -4.28
N PHE A 97 11.62 15.38 -4.13
CA PHE A 97 11.74 14.36 -5.18
C PHE A 97 10.38 13.78 -5.55
N ALA A 98 9.57 13.41 -4.56
CA ALA A 98 8.24 12.86 -4.81
C ALA A 98 7.30 13.86 -5.51
N ALA A 99 7.35 15.15 -5.15
CA ALA A 99 6.55 16.20 -5.77
C ALA A 99 6.92 16.44 -7.24
N ALA A 100 8.18 16.22 -7.61
CA ALA A 100 8.68 16.43 -8.96
C ALA A 100 8.37 15.28 -9.94
N HIS A 101 7.79 14.18 -9.45
CA HIS A 101 7.56 12.96 -10.21
C HIS A 101 6.14 12.41 -9.99
N PRO A 102 5.60 11.65 -10.95
CA PRO A 102 4.26 11.06 -10.83
C PRO A 102 4.26 9.81 -9.93
N ILE A 103 4.81 9.91 -8.71
CA ILE A 103 4.85 8.82 -7.72
C ILE A 103 3.49 8.69 -7.03
N ASN A 104 3.00 9.80 -6.47
CA ASN A 104 1.60 9.92 -6.10
C ASN A 104 0.87 10.60 -7.27
N ARG A 105 -0.34 10.16 -7.58
CA ARG A 105 -1.04 10.61 -8.80
C ARG A 105 -2.52 10.82 -8.56
N ILE A 106 -3.03 11.99 -8.93
CA ILE A 106 -4.47 12.17 -9.15
C ILE A 106 -4.78 11.51 -10.49
N THR A 107 -5.16 10.24 -10.46
CA THR A 107 -5.33 9.39 -11.64
C THR A 107 -6.66 9.63 -12.36
N MET A 108 -7.63 10.20 -11.67
CA MET A 108 -8.89 10.68 -12.25
C MET A 108 -9.12 12.10 -11.78
N ALA A 109 -8.75 13.07 -12.60
CA ALA A 109 -9.01 14.49 -12.36
C ALA A 109 -10.44 14.81 -12.75
N THR A 110 -11.30 15.05 -11.77
CA THR A 110 -12.68 15.50 -11.94
C THR A 110 -12.81 16.88 -11.27
N PRO A 111 -12.90 17.99 -12.04
CA PRO A 111 -12.87 19.35 -11.50
C PRO A 111 -13.99 19.60 -10.47
N GLU A 112 -15.23 19.27 -10.82
CA GLU A 112 -16.43 19.44 -9.99
C GLU A 112 -16.71 18.19 -9.12
N ALA A 113 -15.66 17.59 -8.56
CA ALA A 113 -15.83 16.41 -7.72
C ALA A 113 -16.28 16.79 -6.31
N TRP A 114 -17.26 16.06 -5.78
CA TRP A 114 -17.66 16.16 -4.37
C TRP A 114 -17.03 15.05 -3.52
N LEU A 115 -16.71 13.90 -4.14
CA LEU A 115 -16.09 12.74 -3.51
C LEU A 115 -14.70 12.49 -4.08
N GLY A 116 -13.70 12.44 -3.21
CA GLY A 116 -12.38 11.92 -3.52
C GLY A 116 -12.20 10.52 -2.93
N ILE A 117 -11.68 9.58 -3.69
CA ILE A 117 -11.31 8.25 -3.19
C ILE A 117 -9.79 8.08 -3.27
N VAL A 118 -9.18 7.65 -2.17
CA VAL A 118 -7.73 7.46 -2.05
C VAL A 118 -7.39 6.02 -1.76
N ALA A 119 -6.43 5.46 -2.49
CA ALA A 119 -5.90 4.12 -2.23
C ALA A 119 -4.42 4.01 -2.59
N ALA A 120 -3.76 2.95 -2.12
CA ALA A 120 -2.33 2.71 -2.33
C ALA A 120 -2.05 1.27 -2.80
N GLY A 121 -1.01 1.12 -3.61
CA GLY A 121 -0.54 -0.18 -4.13
C GLY A 121 -1.66 -1.06 -4.68
N LYS A 122 -1.69 -2.35 -4.32
CA LYS A 122 -2.69 -3.32 -4.82
C LYS A 122 -4.13 -2.81 -4.62
N THR A 123 -4.43 -2.27 -3.44
CA THR A 123 -5.75 -1.73 -3.08
C THR A 123 -6.27 -0.71 -4.09
N TYR A 124 -5.39 0.08 -4.72
CA TYR A 124 -5.81 1.01 -5.76
C TYR A 124 -6.33 0.29 -7.02
N TYR A 125 -5.73 -0.83 -7.39
CA TYR A 125 -6.20 -1.64 -8.52
C TYR A 125 -7.48 -2.40 -8.18
N ASP A 126 -7.62 -2.92 -6.96
CA ASP A 126 -8.89 -3.50 -6.48
C ASP A 126 -10.00 -2.44 -6.44
N LEU A 127 -9.69 -1.20 -6.04
CA LEU A 127 -10.61 -0.07 -6.13
C LEU A 127 -11.04 0.22 -7.57
N ARG A 128 -10.10 0.19 -8.52
CA ARG A 128 -10.41 0.40 -9.95
C ARG A 128 -11.22 -0.75 -10.55
N GLU A 129 -11.05 -1.97 -10.08
CA GLU A 129 -11.92 -3.10 -10.43
C GLU A 129 -13.31 -2.89 -9.82
N ALA A 130 -13.41 -2.62 -8.52
CA ALA A 130 -14.68 -2.38 -7.82
C ALA A 130 -15.52 -1.28 -8.48
N LEU A 131 -14.91 -0.16 -8.87
CA LEU A 131 -15.59 0.91 -9.61
C LEU A 131 -16.13 0.42 -10.96
N ARG A 132 -15.34 -0.36 -11.73
CA ARG A 132 -15.80 -0.94 -13.00
C ARG A 132 -16.97 -1.90 -12.81
N GLU A 133 -16.93 -2.74 -11.79
CA GLU A 133 -18.01 -3.67 -11.46
C GLU A 133 -19.30 -2.97 -11.03
N LEU A 134 -19.19 -1.78 -10.41
CA LEU A 134 -20.31 -0.89 -10.11
C LEU A 134 -20.85 -0.16 -11.35
N GLY A 135 -20.25 -0.35 -12.52
CA GLY A 135 -20.58 0.35 -13.77
C GLY A 135 -20.03 1.79 -13.83
N LEU A 136 -19.03 2.11 -13.00
CA LEU A 136 -18.40 3.43 -12.92
C LEU A 136 -17.09 3.45 -13.69
N ASP A 137 -17.19 3.54 -15.01
CA ASP A 137 -16.04 3.83 -15.88
C ASP A 137 -15.56 5.28 -15.72
N ASP A 138 -14.48 5.65 -16.39
CA ASP A 138 -13.88 6.99 -16.25
C ASP A 138 -14.83 8.12 -16.64
N ALA A 139 -15.71 7.90 -17.63
CA ALA A 139 -16.72 8.88 -18.03
C ALA A 139 -17.82 9.03 -16.97
N ALA A 140 -18.23 7.92 -16.35
CA ALA A 140 -19.17 7.93 -15.24
C ALA A 140 -18.56 8.61 -14.00
N LEU A 141 -17.29 8.35 -13.67
CA LEU A 141 -16.60 9.03 -12.56
C LEU A 141 -16.60 10.54 -12.74
N GLN A 142 -16.32 11.03 -13.95
CA GLN A 142 -16.40 12.46 -14.26
C GLN A 142 -17.84 12.99 -14.12
N ARG A 143 -18.82 12.28 -14.68
CA ARG A 143 -20.24 12.65 -14.64
C ARG A 143 -20.78 12.74 -13.21
N TYR A 144 -20.37 11.82 -12.34
CA TYR A 144 -20.85 11.72 -10.97
C TYR A 144 -19.99 12.48 -9.96
N GLY A 145 -18.97 13.21 -10.41
CA GLY A 145 -18.15 14.06 -9.55
C GLY A 145 -17.25 13.25 -8.60
N ILE A 146 -16.56 12.23 -9.11
CA ILE A 146 -15.67 11.37 -8.33
C ILE A 146 -14.22 11.55 -8.80
N ARG A 147 -13.32 11.84 -7.86
CA ARG A 147 -11.88 12.02 -8.10
C ARG A 147 -11.10 10.87 -7.47
N LEU A 148 -10.03 10.41 -8.12
CA LEU A 148 -9.18 9.32 -7.61
C LEU A 148 -7.76 9.80 -7.36
N LEU A 149 -7.20 9.42 -6.20
CA LEU A 149 -5.80 9.62 -5.84
C LEU A 149 -5.15 8.27 -5.53
N GLN A 150 -4.10 7.97 -6.28
CA GLN A 150 -3.22 6.85 -6.01
C GLN A 150 -2.00 7.32 -5.23
N ILE A 151 -1.73 6.65 -4.12
CA ILE A 151 -0.52 6.85 -3.32
C ILE A 151 0.51 5.77 -3.67
N GLY A 152 1.63 6.19 -4.26
CA GLY A 152 2.80 5.35 -4.54
C GLY A 152 3.89 5.47 -3.47
N LEU A 153 4.04 6.63 -2.82
CA LEU A 153 4.93 6.86 -1.68
C LEU A 153 4.11 6.99 -0.40
N LEU A 154 4.14 5.95 0.43
CA LEU A 154 3.43 5.92 1.71
C LEU A 154 4.06 6.86 2.73
N TRP A 155 5.40 6.88 2.78
CA TRP A 155 6.16 7.71 3.72
C TRP A 155 7.49 8.11 3.09
N PRO A 156 8.04 9.30 3.37
CA PRO A 156 7.31 10.44 3.90
C PRO A 156 6.31 10.92 2.85
N MET A 157 5.04 11.05 3.21
CA MET A 157 4.06 11.51 2.22
C MET A 157 4.25 13.00 1.95
N GLU A 158 4.16 13.33 0.66
CA GLU A 158 4.27 14.69 0.14
C GLU A 158 2.90 15.39 0.29
N PRO A 159 2.81 16.54 0.99
CA PRO A 159 1.52 17.12 1.36
C PRO A 159 0.82 17.92 0.24
N MET A 160 1.54 18.39 -0.78
CA MET A 160 0.96 19.24 -1.83
C MET A 160 -0.06 18.49 -2.66
N ILE A 161 0.21 17.25 -3.05
CA ILE A 161 -0.76 16.46 -3.82
C ILE A 161 -2.04 16.19 -3.02
N VAL A 162 -1.94 16.02 -1.69
CA VAL A 162 -3.11 15.83 -0.82
C VAL A 162 -3.93 17.12 -0.76
N ARG A 163 -3.27 18.28 -0.63
CA ARG A 163 -3.94 19.59 -0.64
C ARG A 163 -4.59 19.88 -1.98
N GLU A 164 -3.92 19.58 -3.09
CA GLU A 164 -4.47 19.73 -4.44
C GLU A 164 -5.68 18.82 -4.62
N PHE A 165 -5.56 17.55 -4.26
CA PHE A 165 -6.63 16.57 -4.35
C PHE A 165 -7.85 16.96 -3.52
N ALA A 166 -7.66 17.57 -2.35
CA ALA A 166 -8.73 17.95 -1.44
C ALA A 166 -9.57 19.16 -1.92
N ARG A 167 -9.07 19.96 -2.87
CA ARG A 167 -9.76 21.19 -3.31
C ARG A 167 -11.15 20.88 -3.89
N GLY A 168 -12.16 21.55 -3.35
CA GLY A 168 -13.56 21.44 -3.78
C GLY A 168 -14.26 20.15 -3.35
N LEU A 169 -13.56 19.21 -2.71
CA LEU A 169 -14.18 18.00 -2.21
C LEU A 169 -15.00 18.29 -0.96
N GLU A 170 -16.15 17.64 -0.85
CA GLU A 170 -16.92 17.58 0.40
C GLU A 170 -16.42 16.43 1.28
N GLU A 171 -15.99 15.33 0.64
CA GLU A 171 -15.57 14.11 1.31
C GLU A 171 -14.36 13.47 0.64
N ILE A 172 -13.44 12.96 1.45
CA ILE A 172 -12.38 12.04 1.06
C ILE A 172 -12.66 10.69 1.73
N PHE A 173 -12.80 9.65 0.92
CA PHE A 173 -12.88 8.27 1.36
C PHE A 173 -11.56 7.54 1.14
N VAL A 174 -10.90 7.15 2.23
CA VAL A 174 -9.61 6.44 2.20
C VAL A 174 -9.85 4.94 2.27
N VAL A 175 -9.50 4.25 1.19
CA VAL A 175 -9.58 2.80 1.06
C VAL A 175 -8.18 2.23 1.24
N GLU A 176 -7.87 1.78 2.46
CA GLU A 176 -6.58 1.20 2.80
C GLU A 176 -6.71 -0.10 3.61
N GLU A 177 -5.75 -1.01 3.44
CA GLU A 177 -5.70 -2.28 4.18
C GLU A 177 -5.15 -2.13 5.60
N LYS A 178 -5.49 -3.07 6.48
CA LYS A 178 -4.96 -3.18 7.84
C LYS A 178 -5.22 -1.94 8.68
N ARG A 179 -4.20 -1.27 9.22
CA ARG A 179 -4.37 -0.09 10.08
C ARG A 179 -4.48 1.20 9.26
N ALA A 180 -5.09 2.22 9.85
CA ALA A 180 -5.05 3.56 9.27
C ALA A 180 -3.59 4.05 9.21
N PHE A 181 -3.13 4.44 8.02
CA PHE A 181 -1.81 5.03 7.81
C PHE A 181 -1.93 6.21 6.85
N VAL A 182 -2.51 5.99 5.67
CA VAL A 182 -2.79 7.05 4.69
C VAL A 182 -3.88 7.97 5.22
N GLU A 183 -4.92 7.43 5.86
CA GLU A 183 -6.03 8.22 6.43
C GLU A 183 -5.55 9.20 7.50
N ILE A 184 -4.68 8.74 8.41
CA ILE A 184 -4.14 9.58 9.48
C ILE A 184 -3.31 10.72 8.89
N PHE A 185 -2.47 10.42 7.90
CA PHE A 185 -1.64 11.44 7.27
C PHE A 185 -2.48 12.48 6.52
N ILE A 186 -3.49 12.05 5.76
CA ILE A 186 -4.39 12.98 5.04
C ILE A 186 -5.10 13.89 6.02
N ARG A 187 -5.60 13.34 7.14
CA ARG A 187 -6.21 14.14 8.21
C ARG A 187 -5.24 15.18 8.78
N ASP A 188 -4.01 14.78 9.06
CA ASP A 188 -2.97 15.68 9.58
C ASP A 188 -2.67 16.84 8.61
N VAL A 189 -2.44 16.54 7.32
CA VAL A 189 -2.18 17.56 6.29
C VAL A 189 -3.32 18.56 6.16
N LEU A 190 -4.56 18.10 6.28
CA LEU A 190 -5.76 18.92 6.10
C LEU A 190 -6.24 19.56 7.41
N TYR A 191 -5.67 19.21 8.57
CA TYR A 191 -6.22 19.60 9.87
C TYR A 191 -6.28 21.12 10.04
N ASN A 192 -5.22 21.84 9.67
CA ASN A 192 -5.14 23.29 9.82
C ASN A 192 -5.68 24.08 8.60
N GLN A 193 -6.32 23.42 7.63
CA GLN A 193 -6.97 24.12 6.51
C GLN A 193 -8.32 24.69 6.97
N ALA A 194 -8.61 25.93 6.57
CA ALA A 194 -9.87 26.60 6.91
C ALA A 194 -11.08 25.91 6.27
N ASP A 195 -10.94 25.55 4.99
CA ASP A 195 -11.88 24.72 4.25
C ASP A 195 -11.24 23.36 4.01
N ARG A 196 -11.91 22.29 4.46
CA ARG A 196 -11.40 20.93 4.38
C ARG A 196 -12.54 19.93 4.21
N PRO A 197 -12.37 18.92 3.34
CA PRO A 197 -13.34 17.84 3.24
C PRO A 197 -13.39 17.03 4.53
N ARG A 198 -14.51 16.35 4.73
CA ARG A 198 -14.57 15.26 5.70
C ARG A 198 -13.67 14.12 5.24
N VAL A 199 -12.86 13.54 6.14
CA VAL A 199 -12.01 12.38 5.83
C VAL A 199 -12.54 11.14 6.55
N VAL A 200 -13.05 10.18 5.80
CA VAL A 200 -13.55 8.87 6.27
C VAL A 200 -12.70 7.74 5.70
N GLY A 201 -12.74 6.57 6.34
CA GLY A 201 -11.93 5.43 5.94
C GLY A 201 -12.18 4.24 6.85
N LYS A 202 -11.33 4.01 7.85
CA LYS A 202 -11.53 3.00 8.89
C LYS A 202 -12.81 3.22 9.69
N GLN A 203 -13.18 4.48 9.89
CA GLN A 203 -14.43 4.86 10.51
C GLN A 203 -15.20 5.81 9.59
N ASP A 204 -16.53 5.74 9.69
CA ASP A 204 -17.44 6.68 9.04
C ASP A 204 -17.57 7.99 9.82
N GLU A 205 -18.46 8.87 9.33
CA GLU A 205 -18.69 10.17 9.93
C GLU A 205 -19.37 10.14 11.32
N GLN A 206 -19.89 8.99 11.74
CA GLN A 206 -20.45 8.74 13.07
C GLN A 206 -19.49 7.95 13.97
N GLY A 207 -18.26 7.68 13.53
CA GLY A 207 -17.28 6.91 14.27
C GLY A 207 -17.52 5.39 14.25
N ARG A 208 -18.43 4.90 13.40
CA ARG A 208 -18.69 3.46 13.24
C ARG A 208 -17.63 2.85 12.31
N PRO A 209 -17.22 1.59 12.52
CA PRO A 209 -16.30 0.91 11.60
C PRO A 209 -16.82 0.90 10.16
N LEU A 210 -15.96 1.23 9.20
CA LEU A 210 -16.26 1.28 7.77
C LEU A 210 -15.31 0.38 6.98
N VAL A 211 -14.08 0.81 6.70
CA VAL A 211 -13.08 -0.06 6.06
C VAL A 211 -12.45 -0.99 7.11
N PRO A 212 -12.59 -2.32 6.99
CA PRO A 212 -12.10 -3.25 8.00
C PRO A 212 -10.57 -3.23 8.14
N ALA A 213 -10.11 -3.50 9.36
CA ALA A 213 -8.68 -3.63 9.66
C ALA A 213 -8.16 -5.08 9.56
N ASN A 214 -9.05 -6.02 9.30
CA ASN A 214 -8.79 -7.45 9.23
C ASN A 214 -9.14 -8.03 7.85
N GLY A 215 -8.62 -9.23 7.58
CA GLY A 215 -8.80 -9.89 6.29
C GLY A 215 -8.07 -9.18 5.15
N GLU A 216 -8.42 -9.60 3.94
CA GLU A 216 -8.05 -8.94 2.68
C GLU A 216 -9.14 -7.91 2.31
N LEU A 217 -8.73 -6.85 1.63
CA LEU A 217 -9.62 -5.84 1.07
C LEU A 217 -9.67 -6.01 -0.45
N ASP A 218 -10.48 -6.97 -0.91
CA ASP A 218 -10.67 -7.30 -2.33
C ASP A 218 -11.69 -6.37 -3.02
N ALA A 219 -11.79 -6.49 -4.35
CA ALA A 219 -12.69 -5.67 -5.16
C ALA A 219 -14.17 -5.77 -4.73
N ASP A 220 -14.67 -6.97 -4.43
CA ASP A 220 -16.05 -7.19 -3.97
C ASP A 220 -16.34 -6.45 -2.66
N ARG A 221 -15.42 -6.54 -1.68
CA ARG A 221 -15.57 -5.84 -0.41
C ARG A 221 -15.47 -4.32 -0.60
N ILE A 222 -14.58 -3.84 -1.46
CA ILE A 222 -14.48 -2.41 -1.80
C ILE A 222 -15.77 -1.94 -2.49
N ALA A 223 -16.35 -2.72 -3.40
CA ALA A 223 -17.57 -2.36 -4.12
C ALA A 223 -18.74 -2.10 -3.17
N LEU A 224 -18.95 -2.94 -2.17
CA LEU A 224 -19.99 -2.72 -1.15
C LEU A 224 -19.73 -1.48 -0.30
N LEU A 225 -18.47 -1.23 0.07
CA LEU A 225 -18.09 -0.04 0.83
C LEU A 225 -18.36 1.23 0.01
N LEU A 226 -17.99 1.24 -1.27
CA LEU A 226 -18.27 2.34 -2.18
C LEU A 226 -19.76 2.56 -2.38
N ALA A 227 -20.54 1.51 -2.62
CA ALA A 227 -21.99 1.62 -2.78
C ALA A 227 -22.63 2.35 -1.60
N SER A 228 -22.27 1.99 -0.36
CA SER A 228 -22.77 2.64 0.86
C SER A 228 -22.46 4.14 0.95
N ARG A 229 -21.42 4.62 0.25
CA ARG A 229 -21.09 6.06 0.15
C ARG A 229 -21.84 6.73 -0.99
N LEU A 230 -21.85 6.07 -2.16
CA LEU A 230 -22.41 6.61 -3.39
C LEU A 230 -23.92 6.77 -3.31
N GLU A 231 -24.62 5.79 -2.72
CA GLU A 231 -26.09 5.78 -2.57
C GLU A 231 -26.62 6.95 -1.70
N LYS A 232 -25.75 7.64 -0.95
CA LYS A 232 -26.13 8.84 -0.20
C LYS A 232 -26.49 10.03 -1.10
N LYS A 233 -25.96 10.05 -2.32
CA LYS A 233 -26.12 11.17 -3.27
C LYS A 233 -26.46 10.76 -4.69
N LEU A 234 -26.24 9.50 -5.05
CA LEU A 234 -26.40 8.99 -6.39
C LEU A 234 -27.39 7.83 -6.37
N ASP A 235 -28.34 7.86 -7.29
CA ASP A 235 -29.20 6.71 -7.60
C ASP A 235 -28.73 6.11 -8.91
N VAL A 236 -27.97 5.02 -8.83
CA VAL A 236 -27.34 4.36 -9.98
C VAL A 236 -27.75 2.90 -9.99
N ALA A 237 -28.60 2.51 -10.93
CA ALA A 237 -29.14 1.16 -11.01
C ALA A 237 -28.07 0.05 -11.05
N SER A 238 -26.91 0.32 -11.68
CA SER A 238 -25.79 -0.64 -11.72
C SER A 238 -25.15 -0.86 -10.35
N VAL A 239 -25.09 0.16 -9.49
CA VAL A 239 -24.58 0.06 -8.11
C VAL A 239 -25.50 -0.86 -7.32
N THR A 240 -26.80 -0.59 -7.31
CA THR A 240 -27.80 -1.40 -6.60
C THR A 240 -27.81 -2.84 -7.10
N ALA A 241 -27.73 -3.06 -8.42
CA ALA A 241 -27.68 -4.40 -9.01
C ALA A 241 -26.42 -5.17 -8.61
N ARG A 242 -25.24 -4.52 -8.59
CA ARG A 242 -23.99 -5.16 -8.16
C ARG A 242 -23.99 -5.50 -6.69
N VAL A 243 -24.51 -4.63 -5.82
CA VAL A 243 -24.67 -4.91 -4.38
C VAL A 243 -25.50 -6.16 -4.17
N ALA A 244 -26.69 -6.22 -4.78
CA ALA A 244 -27.59 -7.38 -4.67
C ALA A 244 -26.92 -8.69 -5.16
N LEU A 245 -26.13 -8.62 -6.24
CA LEU A 245 -25.39 -9.76 -6.75
C LEU A 245 -24.31 -10.24 -5.76
N VAL A 246 -23.50 -9.33 -5.20
CA VAL A 246 -22.44 -9.67 -4.25
C VAL A 246 -23.04 -10.27 -2.97
N GLU A 247 -24.15 -9.72 -2.48
CA GLU A 247 -24.86 -10.26 -1.32
C GLU A 247 -25.39 -11.68 -1.60
N ALA A 248 -26.06 -11.90 -2.73
CA ALA A 248 -26.54 -13.23 -3.12
C ALA A 248 -25.41 -14.26 -3.27
N LEU A 249 -24.24 -13.84 -3.76
CA LEU A 249 -23.07 -14.72 -3.87
C LEU A 249 -22.47 -15.09 -2.52
N ARG A 250 -22.54 -14.20 -1.51
CA ARG A 250 -22.08 -14.49 -0.15
C ARG A 250 -22.96 -15.47 0.60
N GLU A 251 -24.26 -15.47 0.31
CA GLU A 251 -25.22 -16.42 0.86
C GLU A 251 -25.15 -17.80 0.18
N ARG A 252 -24.47 -17.89 -0.97
CA ARG A 252 -24.33 -19.15 -1.70
C ARG A 252 -23.53 -20.15 -0.86
N PRO A 253 -24.03 -21.40 -0.69
CA PRO A 253 -23.25 -22.42 -0.02
C PRO A 253 -21.94 -22.67 -0.76
N ALA A 254 -20.86 -22.86 0.01
CA ALA A 254 -19.55 -23.13 -0.56
C ALA A 254 -19.65 -24.31 -1.54
N PRO A 255 -19.12 -24.17 -2.77
CA PRO A 255 -19.13 -25.28 -3.71
C PRO A 255 -18.41 -26.47 -3.09
N LEU A 256 -18.98 -27.66 -3.25
CA LEU A 256 -18.33 -28.92 -2.90
C LEU A 256 -17.09 -29.08 -3.78
N THR A 257 -15.96 -28.59 -3.27
CA THR A 257 -14.66 -28.65 -3.94
C THR A 257 -13.83 -29.71 -3.25
N LEU A 258 -13.06 -30.46 -4.04
CA LEU A 258 -12.01 -31.32 -3.48
C LEU A 258 -11.04 -30.42 -2.73
N ALA A 259 -10.76 -30.76 -1.46
CA ALA A 259 -9.83 -30.01 -0.64
C ALA A 259 -8.45 -29.97 -1.33
N ARG A 260 -8.07 -28.82 -1.86
CA ARG A 260 -6.73 -28.58 -2.39
C ARG A 260 -5.79 -28.32 -1.22
N GLN A 261 -5.30 -29.41 -0.63
CA GLN A 261 -4.29 -29.33 0.42
C GLN A 261 -2.98 -28.78 -0.19
N PRO A 262 -2.28 -27.88 0.51
CA PRO A 262 -0.98 -27.41 0.07
C PRO A 262 0.04 -28.56 0.19
N PHE A 263 0.86 -28.74 -0.85
CA PHE A 263 1.89 -29.78 -0.91
C PHE A 263 3.23 -29.20 -1.36
N PHE A 264 4.32 -29.85 -0.96
CA PHE A 264 5.64 -29.54 -1.49
C PHE A 264 5.72 -29.80 -2.99
N CYS A 265 6.38 -28.90 -3.72
CA CYS A 265 6.65 -29.09 -5.14
C CYS A 265 7.49 -30.36 -5.36
N SER A 266 7.21 -31.08 -6.45
CA SER A 266 7.95 -32.28 -6.84
C SER A 266 9.45 -32.00 -6.94
N GLY A 267 10.27 -32.76 -6.20
CA GLY A 267 11.73 -32.62 -6.19
C GLY A 267 12.26 -31.41 -5.40
N CYS A 268 11.39 -30.63 -4.74
CA CYS A 268 11.85 -29.49 -3.94
C CYS A 268 12.64 -29.96 -2.70
N PRO A 269 13.85 -29.43 -2.45
CA PRO A 269 14.63 -29.80 -1.27
C PRO A 269 13.92 -29.47 0.05
N HIS A 270 12.97 -28.51 0.06
CA HIS A 270 12.18 -28.18 1.25
C HIS A 270 11.34 -29.36 1.78
N ASN A 271 10.94 -30.31 0.92
CA ASN A 271 10.24 -31.50 1.40
C ASN A 271 11.16 -32.36 2.29
N ARG A 272 12.46 -32.44 1.98
CA ARG A 272 13.42 -33.21 2.80
C ARG A 272 13.95 -32.39 3.96
N SER A 273 14.26 -31.11 3.76
CA SER A 273 14.88 -30.27 4.78
C SER A 273 13.96 -29.93 5.95
N THR A 274 12.65 -30.10 5.81
CA THR A 274 11.67 -29.96 6.90
C THR A 274 11.53 -31.23 7.75
N VAL A 275 12.20 -32.33 7.40
CA VAL A 275 12.33 -33.50 8.30
C VAL A 275 13.46 -33.22 9.27
N VAL A 276 13.16 -33.19 10.57
CA VAL A 276 14.16 -33.01 11.63
C VAL A 276 14.60 -34.34 12.23
N PRO A 277 15.78 -34.42 12.86
CA PRO A 277 16.19 -35.60 13.63
C PRO A 277 15.21 -35.93 14.76
N GLU A 278 15.19 -37.20 15.18
CA GLU A 278 14.38 -37.64 16.31
C GLU A 278 14.71 -36.84 17.58
N GLY A 279 13.68 -36.45 18.33
CA GLY A 279 13.82 -35.61 19.53
C GLY A 279 14.13 -34.13 19.27
N SER A 280 14.25 -33.71 18.00
CA SER A 280 14.47 -32.31 17.63
C SER A 280 13.16 -31.60 17.25
N MET A 281 13.22 -30.27 17.19
CA MET A 281 12.15 -29.40 16.69
C MET A 281 12.72 -28.39 15.70
N ALA A 282 11.89 -27.89 14.79
CA ALA A 282 12.26 -26.82 13.86
C ALA A 282 11.43 -25.56 14.12
N GLY A 283 12.07 -24.41 13.97
CA GLY A 283 11.36 -23.14 13.87
C GLY A 283 10.87 -22.91 12.44
N GLY A 284 9.58 -22.63 12.25
CA GLY A 284 9.02 -22.38 10.93
C GLY A 284 9.30 -20.95 10.44
N GLY A 285 9.72 -20.81 9.17
CA GLY A 285 9.64 -19.55 8.43
C GLY A 285 8.29 -19.38 7.69
N ILE A 286 8.18 -18.39 6.81
CA ILE A 286 7.08 -18.32 5.84
C ILE A 286 7.27 -19.34 4.70
N GLY A 287 6.25 -19.53 3.86
CA GLY A 287 6.32 -20.39 2.68
C GLY A 287 6.20 -21.87 3.01
N CYS A 288 7.12 -22.69 2.48
CA CYS A 288 7.08 -24.16 2.65
C CYS A 288 7.16 -24.63 4.11
N HIS A 289 7.81 -23.86 4.99
CA HIS A 289 7.80 -24.14 6.43
C HIS A 289 6.41 -23.96 7.05
N GLY A 290 5.59 -23.06 6.51
CA GLY A 290 4.19 -22.92 6.90
C GLY A 290 3.35 -24.17 6.56
N MET A 291 3.68 -24.89 5.49
CA MET A 291 3.05 -26.19 5.20
C MET A 291 3.48 -27.26 6.22
N ALA A 292 4.75 -27.26 6.62
CA ALA A 292 5.26 -28.19 7.62
C ALA A 292 4.58 -28.03 9.00
N LEU A 293 4.04 -26.84 9.32
CA LEU A 293 3.23 -26.64 10.53
C LEU A 293 1.96 -27.49 10.56
N ALA A 294 1.38 -27.79 9.40
CA ALA A 294 0.20 -28.64 9.29
C ALA A 294 0.53 -30.14 9.31
N MET A 295 1.82 -30.50 9.40
CA MET A 295 2.33 -31.86 9.32
C MET A 295 2.96 -32.24 10.67
N PRO A 296 2.21 -32.92 11.56
CA PRO A 296 2.67 -33.20 12.93
C PRO A 296 4.04 -33.90 12.99
N GLU A 297 4.35 -34.75 12.01
CA GLU A 297 5.61 -35.50 11.92
C GLU A 297 6.83 -34.62 11.57
N ARG A 298 6.63 -33.35 11.22
CA ARG A 298 7.69 -32.40 10.90
C ARG A 298 8.20 -31.63 12.11
N HIS A 299 7.55 -31.75 13.27
CA HIS A 299 7.93 -31.09 14.53
C HIS A 299 8.29 -29.60 14.37
N THR A 300 7.58 -28.92 13.46
CA THR A 300 7.80 -27.50 13.17
C THR A 300 6.91 -26.66 14.09
N VAL A 301 7.45 -25.62 14.70
CA VAL A 301 6.73 -24.72 15.59
C VAL A 301 6.78 -23.28 15.12
N GLY A 302 5.65 -22.60 15.24
CA GLY A 302 5.51 -21.18 14.94
C GLY A 302 5.82 -20.80 13.49
N THR A 303 5.60 -19.54 13.16
CA THR A 303 6.09 -18.96 11.91
C THR A 303 6.72 -17.60 12.17
N THR A 304 7.82 -17.29 11.50
CA THR A 304 8.40 -15.94 11.46
C THR A 304 8.14 -15.28 10.11
N HIS A 305 8.18 -13.95 10.09
CA HIS A 305 8.20 -13.19 8.84
C HIS A 305 9.49 -13.49 8.05
N MET A 306 9.47 -13.20 6.74
CA MET A 306 10.64 -13.34 5.86
C MET A 306 11.84 -12.56 6.42
N GLY A 307 13.00 -13.20 6.54
CA GLY A 307 14.23 -12.61 7.09
C GLY A 307 14.30 -12.65 8.62
N GLY A 308 13.24 -13.09 9.30
CA GLY A 308 13.19 -13.31 10.74
C GLY A 308 13.40 -14.77 11.16
N GLU A 309 13.75 -15.65 10.21
CA GLU A 309 13.98 -17.07 10.49
C GLU A 309 15.05 -17.24 11.58
N GLY A 310 14.76 -18.09 12.56
CA GLY A 310 15.64 -18.33 13.71
C GLY A 310 15.40 -17.42 14.93
N VAL A 311 14.62 -16.34 14.81
CA VAL A 311 14.26 -15.49 15.96
C VAL A 311 13.47 -16.25 17.03
N GLN A 312 12.78 -17.33 16.65
CA GLN A 312 12.07 -18.23 17.58
C GLN A 312 12.98 -18.87 18.63
N TRP A 313 14.29 -18.98 18.37
CA TRP A 313 15.26 -19.53 19.31
C TRP A 313 15.73 -18.51 20.35
N VAL A 314 15.48 -17.22 20.13
CA VAL A 314 15.92 -16.16 21.04
C VAL A 314 15.20 -16.33 22.38
N GLY A 315 15.97 -16.55 23.44
CA GLY A 315 15.44 -16.72 24.79
C GLY A 315 14.94 -18.14 25.11
N MET A 316 15.07 -19.11 24.20
CA MET A 316 14.87 -20.51 24.55
C MET A 316 16.04 -21.00 25.42
N ALA A 317 15.71 -21.59 26.57
CA ALA A 317 16.65 -22.34 27.40
C ALA A 317 16.35 -23.84 27.27
N PRO A 318 17.37 -24.71 27.42
CA PRO A 318 17.20 -26.16 27.37
C PRO A 318 16.30 -26.70 28.48
#